data_AF-A0A8S8YLF3-F1
#
_entry.id   AF-A0A8S8YLF3-F1
#
_cell.length_a   1.000
_cell.length_b   1.000
_cell.length_c   1.000
_cell.angle_alpha   90.00
_cell.angle_beta   90.00
_cell.angle_gamma   90.00
#
_symmetry.space_group_name_H-M   'P 1'
#
loop_
_entity.id
_entity.type
_entity.pdbx_description
1 polymer ?
#
loop_
_entity_poly.entity_id
_entity_poly.type
_entity_poly.pdbx_seq_one_letter_code
_entity_poly.pdbx_strand_id
1 'polypeptide(L)'
;MATIANRGTAPAIVYFTCDVTETGAAAQMTSYPGGLVEAGEEVTIQFSWMNSDVDNASLTCEILTPTQLVDEDAFGGGTASSEQITWVDAEDDEDGSILPVVVAFAIAVVAMAAFFFRMTKSSGEDEEELY
;
A
#
# COMPACT_ATOMS: atom_id res chain seq x y z
N MET A 1 0.42 -9.39 -12.48
CA MET A 1 0.62 -10.33 -13.61
C MET A 1 -0.13 -9.79 -14.82
N ALA A 2 0.30 -10.13 -16.03
CA ALA A 2 -0.40 -9.78 -17.27
C ALA A 2 -0.52 -11.03 -18.16
N THR A 3 -1.63 -11.14 -18.88
CA THR A 3 -1.87 -12.23 -19.82
C THR A 3 -1.73 -11.70 -21.25
N ILE A 4 -0.86 -12.31 -22.04
CA ILE A 4 -0.58 -11.91 -23.43
C ILE A 4 -0.97 -13.05 -24.36
N ALA A 5 -1.70 -12.70 -25.40
CA ALA A 5 -2.21 -13.61 -26.40
C ALA A 5 -1.62 -13.31 -27.79
N ASN A 6 -0.89 -14.26 -28.37
CA ASN A 6 -0.44 -14.15 -29.76
C ASN A 6 -1.49 -14.76 -30.69
N ARG A 7 -2.26 -13.92 -31.38
CA ARG A 7 -3.26 -14.34 -32.38
C ARG A 7 -2.71 -14.35 -33.81
N GLY A 8 -1.40 -14.17 -33.98
CA GLY A 8 -0.69 -14.29 -35.24
C GLY A 8 -0.36 -15.73 -35.62
N THR A 9 0.30 -15.89 -36.76
CA THR A 9 0.68 -17.20 -37.34
C THR A 9 2.15 -17.56 -37.14
N ALA A 10 2.92 -16.70 -36.46
CA ALA A 10 4.33 -16.90 -36.17
C ALA A 10 4.65 -16.56 -34.70
N PRO A 11 5.70 -17.15 -34.11
CA PRO A 11 6.15 -16.80 -32.77
C PRO A 11 6.56 -15.33 -32.68
N ALA A 12 6.31 -14.70 -31.53
CA ALA A 12 6.63 -13.30 -31.29
C ALA A 12 7.34 -13.12 -29.95
N ILE A 13 8.35 -12.26 -29.91
CA ILE A 13 8.96 -11.79 -28.66
C ILE A 13 8.32 -10.44 -28.33
N VAL A 14 7.61 -10.38 -27.21
CA VAL A 14 6.82 -9.22 -26.81
C VAL A 14 7.32 -8.71 -25.47
N TYR A 15 7.49 -7.39 -25.38
CA TYR A 15 7.76 -6.68 -24.13
C TYR A 15 6.71 -5.59 -23.95
N PHE A 16 6.46 -5.19 -22.73
CA PHE A 16 5.50 -4.13 -22.42
C PHE A 16 6.03 -3.22 -21.31
N THR A 17 5.56 -1.99 -21.30
CA THR A 17 5.78 -1.04 -20.20
C THR A 17 4.47 -0.80 -19.46
N CYS A 18 4.52 -0.31 -18.24
CA CYS A 18 3.33 0.16 -17.54
C CYS A 18 3.61 1.47 -16.82
N ASP A 19 2.59 2.31 -16.79
CA ASP A 19 2.53 3.53 -15.99
C ASP A 19 1.55 3.34 -14.84
N VAL A 20 1.76 4.06 -13.74
CA VAL A 20 0.78 4.19 -12.66
C VAL A 20 -0.37 5.02 -13.20
N THR A 21 -1.57 4.45 -13.31
CA THR A 21 -2.71 5.05 -14.00
C THR A 21 -3.07 6.42 -13.43
N GLU A 22 -2.97 6.58 -12.11
CA GLU A 22 -3.39 7.76 -11.38
C GLU A 22 -2.45 8.95 -11.59
N THR A 23 -1.16 8.72 -11.84
CA THR A 23 -0.14 9.77 -11.98
C THR A 23 0.40 9.90 -13.41
N GLY A 24 0.24 8.87 -14.24
CA GLY A 24 0.87 8.76 -15.55
C GLY A 24 2.40 8.58 -15.49
N ALA A 25 2.96 8.33 -14.30
CA ALA A 25 4.40 8.10 -14.13
C ALA A 25 4.74 6.63 -14.43
N ALA A 26 5.93 6.40 -15.01
CA ALA A 26 6.43 5.05 -15.25
C ALA A 26 6.48 4.25 -13.96
N ALA A 27 5.85 3.07 -13.96
CA ALA A 27 5.82 2.19 -12.80
C ALA A 27 7.23 1.61 -12.54
N GLN A 28 7.66 1.63 -11.28
CA GLN A 28 8.97 1.07 -10.91
C GLN A 28 8.89 -0.45 -10.82
N MET A 29 9.37 -1.15 -11.85
CA MET A 29 9.36 -2.61 -11.92
C MET A 29 10.69 -3.22 -11.52
N THR A 30 10.65 -4.38 -10.87
CA THR A 30 11.87 -5.14 -10.48
C THR A 30 12.56 -5.78 -11.68
N SER A 31 11.81 -6.05 -12.75
CA SER A 31 12.28 -6.67 -13.97
C SER A 31 11.49 -6.15 -15.17
N TYR A 32 12.12 -6.10 -16.33
CA TYR A 32 11.44 -5.72 -17.56
C TYR A 32 10.53 -6.86 -18.06
N PRO A 33 9.20 -6.66 -18.09
CA PRO A 33 8.27 -7.76 -18.34
C PRO A 33 8.11 -8.03 -19.83
N GLY A 34 8.16 -9.32 -20.18
CA GLY A 34 8.04 -9.77 -21.57
C GLY A 34 8.63 -11.15 -21.78
N GLY A 35 8.57 -11.63 -23.02
CA GLY A 35 9.06 -12.96 -23.39
C GLY A 35 8.58 -13.43 -24.75
N LEU A 36 8.90 -14.68 -25.07
CA LEU A 36 8.43 -15.37 -26.25
C LEU A 36 6.99 -15.85 -26.05
N VAL A 37 6.13 -15.61 -27.05
CA VAL A 37 4.76 -16.11 -27.13
C VAL A 37 4.60 -16.83 -28.47
N GLU A 38 4.40 -18.15 -28.42
CA GLU A 38 4.24 -18.96 -29.62
C GLU A 38 2.97 -18.60 -30.40
N ALA A 39 2.93 -18.94 -31.68
CA ALA A 39 1.79 -18.65 -32.55
C ALA A 39 0.51 -19.30 -32.02
N GLY A 40 -0.55 -18.50 -31.84
CA GLY A 40 -1.84 -18.98 -31.35
C GLY A 40 -1.92 -19.20 -29.83
N GLU A 41 -0.82 -19.04 -29.10
CA GLU A 41 -0.77 -19.29 -27.65
C GLU A 41 -1.11 -18.06 -26.81
N GLU A 42 -1.34 -18.33 -25.53
CA GLU A 42 -1.55 -17.33 -24.49
C GLU A 42 -0.65 -17.65 -23.30
N VAL A 43 0.08 -16.65 -22.81
CA VAL A 43 1.03 -16.79 -21.69
C VAL A 43 0.76 -15.76 -20.62
N THR A 44 0.97 -16.15 -19.37
CA THR A 44 0.88 -15.25 -18.21
C THR A 44 2.28 -14.84 -17.78
N ILE A 45 2.56 -13.55 -17.81
CA ILE A 45 3.83 -12.95 -17.39
C ILE A 45 3.69 -12.41 -15.97
N GLN A 46 4.52 -12.93 -15.06
CA GLN A 46 4.61 -12.46 -13.69
C GLN A 46 5.67 -11.37 -13.58
N PHE A 47 5.32 -10.28 -12.89
CA PHE A 47 6.21 -9.17 -12.60
C PHE A 47 5.76 -8.49 -11.31
N SER A 48 6.70 -7.82 -10.66
CA SER A 48 6.47 -7.02 -9.45
C SER A 48 6.75 -5.55 -9.76
N TRP A 49 6.00 -4.67 -9.10
CA TRP A 49 6.13 -3.24 -9.20
C TRP A 49 5.99 -2.61 -7.82
N MET A 50 6.49 -1.39 -7.67
CA MET A 50 6.48 -0.63 -6.42
C MET A 50 5.75 0.69 -6.64
N ASN A 51 5.02 1.12 -5.61
CA ASN A 51 4.46 2.46 -5.53
C ASN A 51 5.06 3.17 -4.30
N SER A 52 5.42 4.45 -4.44
CA SER A 52 5.91 5.25 -3.31
C SER A 52 4.79 5.99 -2.59
N ASP A 53 3.65 6.17 -3.24
CA ASP A 53 2.54 6.93 -2.70
C ASP A 53 1.59 6.01 -1.92
N VAL A 54 1.18 6.48 -0.75
CA VAL A 54 0.03 5.91 0.00
C VAL A 54 -1.24 6.21 -0.80
N ASP A 55 -2.30 5.43 -0.63
CA ASP A 55 -3.56 5.41 -1.38
C ASP A 55 -3.61 4.39 -2.53
N ASN A 56 -4.71 4.47 -3.26
CA ASN A 56 -5.07 3.60 -4.36
C ASN A 56 -4.18 3.84 -5.59
N ALA A 57 -3.62 2.76 -6.11
CA ALA A 57 -2.87 2.78 -7.36
C ALA A 57 -3.23 1.58 -8.25
N SER A 58 -3.24 1.82 -9.55
CA SER A 58 -3.43 0.81 -10.59
C SER A 58 -2.38 0.99 -11.69
N LEU A 59 -2.25 -0.01 -12.55
CA LEU A 59 -1.35 0.03 -13.69
C LEU A 59 -2.12 0.17 -14.99
N THR A 60 -1.57 0.94 -15.93
CA THR A 60 -1.95 0.89 -17.34
C THR A 60 -0.72 0.50 -18.15
N CYS A 61 -0.80 -0.63 -18.81
CA CYS A 61 0.31 -1.26 -19.52
C CYS A 61 0.10 -1.21 -21.03
N GLU A 62 1.17 -1.06 -21.79
CA GLU A 62 1.17 -1.02 -23.25
C GLU A 62 2.25 -1.94 -23.83
N ILE A 63 1.88 -2.72 -24.85
CA ILE A 63 2.84 -3.52 -25.62
C ILE A 63 3.77 -2.60 -26.40
N LEU A 64 5.07 -2.85 -26.30
CA LEU A 64 6.08 -2.08 -27.00
C LEU A 64 6.21 -2.57 -28.43
N THR A 65 5.92 -1.68 -29.38
CA THR A 65 6.08 -1.92 -30.79
C THR A 65 7.40 -1.32 -31.29
N PRO A 66 8.15 -2.01 -32.19
CA PRO A 66 9.39 -1.46 -32.74
C PRO A 66 9.14 -0.14 -33.49
N THR A 67 9.93 0.89 -33.20
CA THR A 67 9.78 2.25 -33.75
C THR A 67 10.06 2.39 -35.25
N GLN A 68 10.43 1.31 -35.94
CA GLN A 68 10.71 1.30 -37.39
C GLN A 68 9.55 0.79 -38.23
N LEU A 69 8.40 0.54 -37.61
CA LEU A 69 7.20 0.11 -38.31
C LEU A 69 6.48 1.34 -38.89
N VAL A 70 6.04 1.19 -40.14
CA VAL A 70 5.23 2.21 -40.85
C VAL A 70 3.82 2.30 -40.26
N ASP A 71 3.40 1.25 -39.55
CA ASP A 71 2.10 1.10 -38.90
C ASP A 71 2.34 0.57 -37.48
N GLU A 72 1.91 1.34 -36.49
CA GLU A 72 2.13 1.09 -35.06
C GLU A 72 1.42 -0.18 -34.57
N ASP A 73 0.35 -0.62 -35.25
CA ASP A 73 -0.45 -1.79 -34.87
C ASP A 73 -0.04 -3.08 -35.60
N ALA A 74 0.89 -3.01 -36.56
CA ALA A 74 1.24 -4.12 -37.45
C ALA A 74 1.82 -5.36 -36.74
N PHE A 75 2.30 -5.22 -35.50
CA PHE A 75 2.89 -6.29 -34.70
C PHE A 75 2.12 -6.63 -33.43
N GLY A 76 0.88 -6.14 -33.31
CA GLY A 76 0.10 -6.27 -32.09
C GLY A 76 0.46 -5.16 -31.11
N GLY A 77 -0.41 -4.17 -31.03
CA GLY A 77 -0.41 -3.16 -29.98
C GLY A 77 -1.45 -3.49 -28.91
N GLY A 78 -1.73 -2.51 -28.08
CA GLY A 78 -2.84 -2.56 -27.14
C GLY A 78 -2.43 -2.16 -25.74
N THR A 79 -3.40 -1.59 -25.05
CA THR A 79 -3.29 -1.18 -23.67
C THR A 79 -4.19 -2.04 -22.80
N ALA A 80 -3.72 -2.39 -21.60
CA ALA A 80 -4.52 -3.07 -20.60
C ALA A 80 -4.29 -2.44 -19.23
N SER A 81 -5.36 -2.26 -18.46
CA SER A 81 -5.28 -1.72 -17.10
C SER A 81 -5.51 -2.81 -16.06
N SER A 82 -4.82 -2.71 -14.93
CA SER A 82 -5.04 -3.60 -13.79
C SER A 82 -6.22 -3.16 -12.94
N GLU A 83 -6.65 -4.05 -12.04
CA GLU A 83 -7.44 -3.64 -10.89
C GLU A 83 -6.64 -2.68 -9.99
N GLN A 84 -7.37 -1.91 -9.19
CA GLN A 84 -6.80 -0.96 -8.24
C GLN A 84 -6.41 -1.67 -6.93
N ILE A 85 -5.25 -1.32 -6.39
CA ILE A 85 -4.70 -1.83 -5.15
C ILE A 85 -4.47 -0.65 -4.19
N THR A 86 -4.82 -0.81 -2.92
CA THR A 86 -4.61 0.21 -1.89
C THR A 86 -3.24 0.02 -1.23
N TRP A 87 -2.41 1.06 -1.27
CA TRP A 87 -1.14 1.13 -0.54
C TRP A 87 -1.35 1.86 0.78
N VAL A 88 -0.80 1.31 1.85
CA VAL A 88 -0.88 1.86 3.21
C VAL A 88 0.52 2.15 3.71
N ASP A 89 0.65 3.15 4.57
CA ASP A 89 1.92 3.37 5.27
C ASP A 89 2.19 2.22 6.23
N ALA A 90 3.43 1.75 6.28
CA ALA A 90 3.82 0.69 7.20
C ALA A 90 3.84 1.18 8.66
N GLU A 91 3.97 2.49 8.89
CA GLU A 91 3.97 3.10 10.23
C GLU A 91 2.55 3.26 10.81
N ASP A 92 1.50 3.29 9.97
CA ASP A 92 0.09 3.41 10.43
C ASP A 92 -0.44 2.12 11.09
N ASP A 93 0.24 0.98 10.96
CA ASP A 93 -0.08 -0.25 11.70
C ASP A 93 0.40 -0.20 13.17
N GLU A 94 1.20 0.81 13.56
CA GLU A 94 1.55 1.12 14.95
C GLU A 94 0.57 2.12 15.59
N ASP A 95 -0.73 2.00 15.30
CA ASP A 95 -1.79 2.75 15.99
C ASP A 95 -1.99 2.20 17.41
N GLY A 96 -0.94 2.36 18.23
CA GLY A 96 -0.94 2.07 19.65
C GLY A 96 -2.03 2.91 20.30
N SER A 97 -3.12 2.25 20.66
CA SER A 97 -4.26 2.92 21.30
C SER A 97 -3.79 3.79 22.46
N ILE A 98 -4.17 5.08 22.48
CA ILE A 98 -3.88 6.00 23.60
C ILE A 98 -4.60 5.59 24.91
N LEU A 99 -5.55 4.65 24.82
CA LEU A 99 -6.42 4.22 25.92
C LEU A 99 -5.67 3.77 27.19
N PRO A 100 -4.59 2.97 27.13
CA PRO A 100 -3.84 2.55 28.32
C PRO A 100 -3.18 3.73 29.04
N VAL A 101 -2.69 4.73 28.29
CA VAL A 101 -2.08 5.95 28.86
C VAL A 101 -3.13 6.77 29.62
N VAL A 102 -4.31 6.95 29.02
CA VAL A 102 -5.42 7.69 29.65
C VAL A 102 -5.91 6.98 30.92
N VAL A 103 -6.04 5.65 30.89
CA VAL A 103 -6.44 4.85 32.06
C VAL A 103 -5.43 4.97 33.19
N ALA A 104 -4.13 4.88 32.89
CA ALA A 104 -3.08 5.03 33.89
C ALA A 104 -3.12 6.41 34.56
N PHE A 105 -3.32 7.48 33.77
CA PHE A 105 -3.46 8.84 34.29
C PHE A 105 -4.68 9.01 35.19
N ALA A 106 -5.84 8.46 34.81
CA ALA A 106 -7.05 8.53 35.62
C ALA A 106 -6.86 7.85 37.00
N ILE A 107 -6.21 6.67 37.02
CA ILE A 107 -5.91 5.96 38.26
C ILE A 107 -4.97 6.79 39.15
N ALA A 108 -3.93 7.39 38.57
CA ALA A 108 -2.98 8.22 39.31
C ALA A 108 -3.67 9.44 39.96
N VAL A 109 -4.56 10.13 39.23
CA VAL A 109 -5.32 11.28 39.76
C VAL A 109 -6.24 10.86 40.89
N VAL A 110 -6.97 9.75 40.75
CA VAL A 110 -7.86 9.23 41.80
C VAL A 110 -7.07 8.84 43.06
N ALA A 111 -5.94 8.15 42.90
CA ALA A 111 -5.08 7.77 44.01
C ALA A 111 -4.52 9.00 44.75
N MET A 112 -4.09 10.01 44.00
CA MET A 112 -3.57 11.26 44.56
C MET A 112 -4.67 12.02 45.33
N ALA A 113 -5.88 12.12 44.77
CA ALA A 113 -7.02 12.74 45.45
C ALA A 113 -7.40 12.00 46.74
N ALA A 114 -7.46 10.66 46.70
CA ALA A 114 -7.76 9.85 47.89
C ALA A 114 -6.68 9.99 48.98
N PHE A 115 -5.41 10.09 48.59
CA PHE A 115 -4.29 10.32 49.51
C PHE A 115 -4.41 11.68 50.21
N PHE A 116 -4.64 12.76 49.46
CA PHE A 116 -4.84 14.09 50.03
C PHE A 116 -6.08 14.17 50.94
N PHE A 117 -7.18 13.53 50.55
CA PHE A 117 -8.39 13.48 51.38
C PHE A 117 -8.14 12.76 52.72
N ARG A 118 -7.40 11.64 52.70
CA ARG A 118 -7.02 10.93 53.94
C ARG A 118 -6.10 11.76 54.82
N MET A 119 -5.11 12.45 54.25
CA MET A 119 -4.20 13.30 55.01
C MET A 119 -4.96 14.45 55.71
N THR A 120 -5.91 15.07 55.00
CA THR A 120 -6.71 16.18 55.56
C THR A 120 -7.63 15.70 56.69
N LYS A 121 -8.19 14.48 56.59
CA LYS A 121 -9.00 13.90 57.67
C LYS A 121 -8.15 13.49 58.89
N SER A 122 -6.96 12.94 58.67
CA SER A 122 -6.06 12.52 59.75
C SER A 122 -5.55 13.69 60.60
N SER A 123 -5.44 14.90 60.05
CA SER A 123 -5.02 16.08 60.81
C SER A 123 -6.12 16.70 61.68
N GLY A 124 -7.38 16.31 61.53
CA GLY A 124 -8.50 16.84 62.33
C GLY A 124 -8.89 15.99 63.55
N GLU A 125 -8.42 14.74 63.64
CA GLU A 125 -8.73 13.84 64.76
C GLU A 125 -7.79 14.04 65.98
N ASP A 126 -6.65 14.73 65.81
CA ASP A 126 -5.70 15.03 66.90
C ASP A 126 -6.12 16.23 67.78
N GLU A 127 -7.15 16.98 67.39
CA GLU A 127 -7.60 18.21 68.09
C GLU A 127 -8.72 17.94 69.11
N GLU A 128 -9.39 16.78 69.06
CA GLU A 128 -10.56 16.46 69.91
C GLU A 128 -10.22 15.66 71.18
N GLU A 129 -8.98 15.17 71.37
CA GLU A 129 -8.56 14.44 72.58
C GLU A 129 -8.01 15.33 73.72
N LEU A 130 -8.06 16.67 73.60
CA LEU A 130 -7.46 17.60 74.59
C LEU A 130 -8.48 18.42 75.43
N TYR A 131 -9.75 18.01 75.50
CA TYR A 131 -10.75 18.63 76.40
C TYR A 131 -11.46 17.62 77.30
#